data_AF-A0AAV2I762-F1
#
_entry.id   AF-A0AAV2I762-F1
#
_cell.length_a   1.000
_cell.length_b   1.000
_cell.length_c   1.000
_cell.angle_alpha   90.00
_cell.angle_beta   90.00
_cell.angle_gamma   90.00
#
_symmetry.space_group_name_H-M   'P 1'
#
loop_
_entity.id
_entity.type
_entity.pdbx_description
1 polymer ?
#
loop_
_entity_poly.entity_id
_entity_poly.type
_entity_poly.pdbx_seq_one_letter_code
_entity_poly.pdbx_strand_id
1 'polypeptide(L)'
;MMLLRKWQRYLRWCIALAALFVLWQVIHHFSQINTLDLSLDRYGKKQPDHWGSTNEDIDWLPGLVKSRSQEIPIVVVEEHYEVLKYWFQAADLGLISKSRNVLIHVDGHVDGAVPYDTENIPWFHYPNSRQEIYNMMQRNDMFIVAAVLTGFVDHVIWVWPQWDRQNHDSDWSHVIIDVQMGYTKVKVDTEMTGYKNDLCSCWKIRELEESNREKTPQDSLWECHRRNFSEVEAEKGPQISKLDCMIHATAVLEVMSEAVATVELPKIYPASSSAGVILDIDEDFYGCWSDMIPLQKSGMAEKSVELLSDLIADVLCADTAREEVVADMFYTALVNMVINLKSESCEVIGQQLRDQNKHCKTSLEVSNYIIENIPTLLGYLKKEGHEILLCHEEEKLQGLYLQSMMQLLLNFSMKELRLLSDLGICFKVSPSSRYFAQGGLLHVCMGENTPARTKVSFHLPSEVEITTQTVSLRKIITAVFKKPDLVTICRSVRDGYTPKQFHQVIESNILTSISHIYRSAHVENAHYDTNLLGGRLGWAQRSRIWTEKLLKYVSLNRFNDLDE
;
A
#
# COMPACT_ATOMS: atom_id res chain seq x y z
N MET A 1 77.57 11.69 -13.61
CA MET A 1 76.34 11.94 -14.40
C MET A 1 75.53 10.69 -14.76
N MET A 2 76.15 9.57 -15.18
CA MET A 2 75.43 8.36 -15.58
C MET A 2 74.68 7.65 -14.44
N LEU A 3 75.27 7.63 -13.23
CA LEU A 3 74.63 7.08 -12.01
C LEU A 3 73.41 7.88 -11.57
N LEU A 4 73.45 9.21 -11.70
CA LEU A 4 72.32 10.09 -11.34
C LEU A 4 71.09 9.83 -12.21
N ARG A 5 71.28 9.58 -13.52
CA ARG A 5 70.19 9.25 -14.44
C ARG A 5 69.56 7.89 -14.18
N LYS A 6 70.35 6.89 -13.75
CA LYS A 6 69.83 5.59 -13.31
C LYS A 6 69.03 5.71 -12.02
N TRP A 7 69.51 6.50 -11.07
CA TRP A 7 68.83 6.77 -9.81
C TRP A 7 67.50 7.52 -10.01
N GLN A 8 67.45 8.52 -10.90
CA GLN A 8 66.22 9.22 -11.26
C GLN A 8 65.20 8.31 -11.95
N ARG A 9 65.63 7.36 -12.80
CA ARG A 9 64.73 6.34 -13.36
C ARG A 9 64.17 5.43 -12.29
N TYR A 10 65.01 4.97 -11.36
CA TYR A 10 64.57 4.11 -10.26
C TYR A 10 63.55 4.83 -9.37
N LEU A 11 63.81 6.09 -9.02
CA LEU A 11 62.90 6.91 -8.22
C LEU A 11 61.55 7.12 -8.92
N ARG A 12 61.53 7.35 -10.25
CA ARG A 12 60.29 7.46 -11.03
C ARG A 12 59.49 6.15 -11.03
N TRP A 13 60.16 5.00 -11.11
CA TRP A 13 59.51 3.70 -11.01
C TRP A 13 58.93 3.44 -9.62
N CYS A 14 59.66 3.80 -8.55
CA CYS A 14 59.15 3.70 -7.18
C CYS A 14 57.92 4.59 -6.95
N ILE A 15 57.93 5.82 -7.46
CA ILE A 15 56.79 6.74 -7.36
C ILE A 15 55.58 6.20 -8.15
N ALA A 16 55.80 5.65 -9.36
CA ALA A 16 54.73 5.06 -10.16
C ALA A 16 54.10 3.83 -9.48
N LEU A 17 54.92 2.96 -8.88
CA LEU A 17 54.43 1.80 -8.13
C LEU A 17 53.67 2.22 -6.86
N ALA A 18 54.15 3.24 -6.14
CA ALA A 18 53.43 3.80 -5.00
C ALA A 18 52.07 4.39 -5.41
N ALA A 19 52.01 5.13 -6.52
CA ALA A 19 50.76 5.68 -7.04
C ALA A 19 49.78 4.58 -7.47
N LEU A 20 50.25 3.51 -8.11
CA LEU A 20 49.42 2.35 -8.45
C LEU A 20 48.92 1.61 -7.22
N PHE A 21 49.74 1.48 -6.16
CA PHE A 21 49.31 0.88 -4.90
C PHE A 21 48.25 1.73 -4.19
N VAL A 22 48.41 3.05 -4.16
CA VAL A 22 47.39 3.96 -3.60
C VAL A 22 46.10 3.91 -4.42
N LEU A 23 46.20 3.92 -5.74
CA LEU A 23 45.03 3.78 -6.62
C LEU A 23 44.32 2.43 -6.39
N TRP A 24 45.08 1.34 -6.23
CA TRP A 24 44.53 0.03 -5.89
C TRP A 24 43.86 0.02 -4.51
N GLN A 25 44.44 0.66 -3.50
CA GLN A 25 43.84 0.80 -2.17
C GLN A 25 42.54 1.62 -2.22
N VAL A 26 42.51 2.71 -3.00
CA VAL A 26 41.30 3.52 -3.20
C VAL A 26 40.23 2.69 -3.91
N ILE A 27 40.57 2.01 -5.01
CA ILE A 27 39.62 1.13 -5.72
C ILE A 27 39.12 0.01 -4.81
N HIS A 28 40.01 -0.63 -4.04
CA HIS A 28 39.66 -1.70 -3.10
C HIS A 28 38.74 -1.18 -1.99
N HIS A 29 39.05 -0.02 -1.41
CA HIS A 29 38.23 0.59 -0.36
C HIS A 29 36.85 1.01 -0.89
N PHE A 30 36.77 1.63 -2.07
CA PHE A 30 35.49 1.93 -2.72
C PHE A 30 34.73 0.67 -3.17
N SER A 31 35.42 -0.41 -3.53
CA SER A 31 34.77 -1.69 -3.86
C SER A 31 34.19 -2.39 -2.63
N GLN A 32 34.78 -2.18 -1.44
CA GLN A 32 34.27 -2.70 -0.17
C GLN A 32 33.14 -1.83 0.42
N ILE A 33 33.09 -0.54 0.11
CA ILE A 33 31.99 0.35 0.52
C ILE A 33 30.70 0.03 -0.26
N ASN A 34 30.79 -0.47 -1.49
CA ASN A 34 29.63 -0.95 -2.27
C ASN A 34 29.07 -2.31 -1.81
N THR A 35 29.58 -2.88 -0.72
CA THR A 35 29.09 -4.14 -0.13
C THR A 35 28.70 -4.01 1.33
N LEU A 36 28.38 -2.80 1.81
CA LEU A 36 27.51 -2.71 2.98
C LEU A 36 26.09 -3.05 2.50
N ASP A 37 25.81 -4.35 2.48
CA ASP A 37 24.52 -4.93 2.18
C ASP A 37 23.55 -4.49 3.29
N LEU A 38 22.88 -3.36 3.08
CA LEU A 38 21.80 -2.81 3.93
C LEU A 38 20.56 -3.73 3.95
N SER A 39 20.64 -4.92 3.35
CA SER A 39 19.54 -5.89 3.28
C SER A 39 19.37 -6.72 4.54
N LEU A 40 20.03 -6.46 5.67
CA LEU A 40 19.81 -7.28 6.87
C LEU A 40 18.60 -6.75 7.66
N ASP A 41 17.57 -7.58 7.80
CA ASP A 41 16.44 -7.29 8.69
C ASP A 41 16.85 -7.39 10.17
N ARG A 42 15.87 -7.15 11.08
CA ARG A 42 16.04 -7.21 12.54
C ARG A 42 16.64 -8.52 13.07
N TYR A 43 16.71 -9.57 12.24
CA TYR A 43 17.21 -10.91 12.57
C TYR A 43 18.45 -11.31 11.76
N GLY A 44 19.07 -10.40 11.01
CA GLY A 44 20.25 -10.71 10.21
C GLY A 44 19.95 -11.63 9.02
N LYS A 45 18.71 -11.67 8.53
CA LYS A 45 18.35 -12.34 7.27
C LYS A 45 18.42 -11.33 6.13
N LYS A 46 18.86 -11.78 4.95
CA LYS A 46 18.70 -11.02 3.71
C LYS A 46 17.22 -10.69 3.56
N GLN A 47 16.92 -9.40 3.48
CA GLN A 47 15.61 -8.89 3.16
C GLN A 47 15.21 -9.55 1.84
N PRO A 48 14.06 -10.24 1.81
CA PRO A 48 13.49 -10.66 0.55
C PRO A 48 13.40 -9.42 -0.35
N ASP A 49 13.63 -9.60 -1.65
CA ASP A 49 13.47 -8.48 -2.55
C ASP A 49 12.02 -7.96 -2.41
N HIS A 50 11.85 -6.64 -2.44
CA HIS A 50 10.55 -6.03 -2.20
C HIS A 50 9.56 -6.24 -3.36
N TRP A 51 9.91 -7.11 -4.30
CA TRP A 51 9.10 -7.51 -5.44
C TRP A 51 8.39 -8.84 -5.18
N GLY A 52 8.51 -9.41 -3.99
CA GLY A 52 7.75 -10.58 -3.55
C GLY A 52 8.66 -11.68 -3.01
N SER A 53 8.05 -12.70 -2.41
CA SER A 53 8.80 -13.87 -1.94
C SER A 53 9.23 -14.82 -3.08
N THR A 54 8.67 -14.63 -4.28
CA THR A 54 8.90 -15.41 -5.49
C THR A 54 9.29 -14.48 -6.63
N ASN A 55 9.96 -15.00 -7.66
CA ASN A 55 10.23 -14.24 -8.88
C ASN A 55 8.98 -14.09 -9.78
N GLU A 56 7.80 -14.49 -9.32
CA GLU A 56 6.58 -14.52 -10.15
C GLU A 56 6.21 -13.14 -10.68
N ASP A 57 6.22 -12.12 -9.81
CA ASP A 57 5.92 -10.73 -10.18
C ASP A 57 6.95 -10.17 -11.17
N ILE A 58 8.22 -10.55 -11.02
CA ILE A 58 9.31 -10.12 -11.90
C ILE A 58 9.26 -10.84 -13.26
N ASP A 59 8.97 -12.13 -13.29
CA ASP A 59 9.09 -12.95 -14.48
C ASP A 59 7.85 -12.89 -15.38
N TRP A 60 6.69 -12.49 -14.84
CA TRP A 60 5.42 -12.43 -15.57
C TRP A 60 5.50 -11.54 -16.81
N LEU A 61 5.83 -10.26 -16.66
CA LEU A 61 5.78 -9.31 -17.78
C LEU A 61 6.79 -9.66 -18.90
N PRO A 62 8.06 -10.00 -18.60
CA PRO A 62 8.97 -10.53 -19.62
C PRO A 62 8.45 -11.79 -20.33
N GLY A 63 7.76 -12.68 -19.60
CA GLY A 63 7.13 -13.87 -20.15
C GLY A 63 5.97 -13.54 -21.10
N LEU A 64 5.12 -12.59 -20.72
CA LEU A 64 4.02 -12.09 -21.54
C LEU A 64 4.55 -11.44 -22.83
N VAL A 65 5.54 -10.55 -22.73
CA VAL A 65 6.12 -9.87 -23.90
C VAL A 65 6.74 -10.85 -24.89
N LYS A 66 7.46 -11.87 -24.40
CA LYS A 66 8.06 -12.90 -25.25
C LYS A 66 7.03 -13.76 -25.97
N SER A 67 5.90 -14.05 -25.33
CA SER A 67 4.89 -14.97 -25.86
C SER A 67 3.80 -14.27 -26.67
N ARG A 68 3.48 -13.00 -26.36
CA ARG A 68 2.32 -12.27 -26.87
C ARG A 68 2.58 -10.76 -26.99
N SER A 69 3.45 -10.38 -27.91
CA SER A 69 3.97 -9.01 -28.07
C SER A 69 2.95 -7.91 -28.45
N GLN A 70 1.66 -8.22 -28.57
CA GLN A 70 0.59 -7.26 -28.93
C GLN A 70 -0.52 -7.17 -27.88
N GLU A 71 -0.41 -7.99 -26.83
CA GLU A 71 -1.34 -8.04 -25.71
C GLU A 71 -1.14 -6.83 -24.79
N ILE A 72 -2.24 -6.27 -24.26
CA ILE A 72 -2.19 -5.24 -23.21
C ILE A 72 -1.96 -5.96 -21.89
N PRO A 73 -0.83 -5.71 -21.20
CA PRO A 73 -0.64 -6.26 -19.87
C PRO A 73 -1.66 -5.66 -18.91
N ILE A 74 -2.28 -6.52 -18.10
CA ILE A 74 -3.18 -6.15 -17.02
C ILE A 74 -2.57 -6.67 -15.73
N VAL A 75 -2.42 -5.81 -14.73
CA VAL A 75 -1.98 -6.21 -13.38
C VAL A 75 -2.95 -5.71 -12.32
N VAL A 76 -3.23 -6.57 -11.36
CA VAL A 76 -4.04 -6.29 -10.17
C VAL A 76 -3.11 -6.25 -8.95
N VAL A 77 -3.12 -5.15 -8.22
CA VAL A 77 -2.35 -4.94 -6.98
C VAL A 77 -3.29 -4.72 -5.79
N GLU A 78 -2.77 -4.86 -4.57
CA GLU A 78 -3.58 -4.60 -3.38
C GLU A 78 -3.55 -3.12 -3.02
N GLU A 79 -2.35 -2.56 -3.03
CA GLU A 79 -2.07 -1.19 -2.59
C GLU A 79 -1.49 -0.41 -3.77
N HIS A 80 -1.96 0.83 -3.97
CA HIS A 80 -1.67 1.60 -5.17
C HIS A 80 -0.18 1.77 -5.46
N TYR A 81 0.65 2.00 -4.45
CA TYR A 81 2.07 2.21 -4.67
C TYR A 81 2.77 0.99 -5.32
N GLU A 82 2.19 -0.20 -5.27
CA GLU A 82 2.73 -1.42 -5.90
C GLU A 82 2.72 -1.34 -7.43
N VAL A 83 1.89 -0.51 -8.04
CA VAL A 83 1.85 -0.33 -9.50
C VAL A 83 3.18 0.16 -10.07
N LEU A 84 3.97 0.91 -9.28
CA LEU A 84 5.25 1.48 -9.71
C LEU A 84 6.22 0.40 -10.21
N LYS A 85 6.23 -0.77 -9.57
CA LYS A 85 7.02 -1.93 -10.00
C LYS A 85 6.76 -2.28 -11.46
N TYR A 86 5.48 -2.41 -11.80
CA TYR A 86 5.01 -2.83 -13.12
C TYR A 86 5.15 -1.71 -14.16
N TRP A 87 4.91 -0.47 -13.76
CA TRP A 87 5.08 0.70 -14.63
C TRP A 87 6.53 0.85 -15.11
N PHE A 88 7.49 0.82 -14.19
CA PHE A 88 8.91 0.93 -14.54
C PHE A 88 9.43 -0.32 -15.27
N GLN A 89 8.94 -1.51 -14.91
CA GLN A 89 9.30 -2.73 -15.63
C GLN A 89 8.79 -2.70 -17.09
N ALA A 90 7.56 -2.25 -17.33
CA ALA A 90 7.03 -2.09 -18.68
C ALA A 90 7.88 -1.11 -19.50
N ALA A 91 8.36 -0.04 -18.87
CA ALA A 91 9.22 0.96 -19.51
C ALA A 91 10.61 0.43 -19.83
N ASP A 92 11.19 -0.38 -18.93
CA ASP A 92 12.47 -1.05 -19.16
C ASP A 92 12.41 -2.10 -20.27
N LEU A 93 11.25 -2.73 -20.46
CA LEU A 93 10.98 -3.66 -21.57
C LEU A 93 10.61 -2.95 -22.88
N GLY A 94 10.46 -1.61 -22.86
CA GLY A 94 10.09 -0.81 -24.03
C GLY A 94 8.62 -0.94 -24.45
N LEU A 95 7.74 -1.43 -23.56
CA LEU A 95 6.29 -1.43 -23.78
C LEU A 95 5.70 -0.03 -23.68
N ILE A 96 6.26 0.78 -22.78
CA ILE A 96 5.88 2.17 -22.57
C ILE A 96 7.13 3.05 -22.60
N SER A 97 6.98 4.35 -22.88
CA SER A 97 8.11 5.29 -22.87
C SER A 97 8.70 5.40 -21.46
N LYS A 98 10.01 5.70 -21.36
CA LYS A 98 10.66 6.00 -20.07
C LYS A 98 10.36 7.41 -19.54
N SER A 99 9.66 8.23 -20.33
CA SER A 99 9.27 9.58 -19.94
C SER A 99 8.07 10.06 -20.73
N ARG A 100 7.40 11.08 -20.17
CA ARG A 100 6.27 11.79 -20.79
C ARG A 100 5.09 10.90 -21.11
N ASN A 101 4.77 9.99 -20.19
CA ASN A 101 3.59 9.18 -20.28
C ASN A 101 2.37 9.94 -19.74
N VAL A 102 1.21 9.59 -20.28
CA VAL A 102 -0.09 10.04 -19.78
C VAL A 102 -0.64 8.96 -18.85
N LEU A 103 -0.97 9.35 -17.62
CA LEU A 103 -1.68 8.52 -16.66
C LEU A 103 -3.16 8.92 -16.67
N ILE A 104 -4.04 7.96 -16.93
CA ILE A 104 -5.48 8.10 -16.72
C ILE A 104 -5.81 7.29 -15.48
N HIS A 105 -6.10 7.98 -14.39
CA HIS A 105 -6.35 7.42 -13.07
C HIS A 105 -7.82 7.60 -12.72
N VAL A 106 -8.54 6.50 -12.56
CA VAL A 106 -9.98 6.44 -12.30
C VAL A 106 -10.18 5.97 -10.86
N ASP A 107 -10.56 6.88 -9.97
CA ASP A 107 -10.37 6.71 -8.53
C ASP A 107 -11.31 7.64 -7.73
N GLY A 108 -11.71 7.25 -6.52
CA GLY A 108 -12.43 8.07 -5.55
C GLY A 108 -11.65 9.32 -5.06
N HIS A 109 -10.33 9.29 -5.06
CA HIS A 109 -9.42 10.35 -4.61
C HIS A 109 -8.23 10.60 -5.56
N VAL A 110 -7.46 11.66 -5.29
CA VAL A 110 -6.47 12.23 -6.22
C VAL A 110 -5.09 11.56 -6.19
N ASP A 111 -4.74 10.88 -5.10
CA ASP A 111 -3.40 10.31 -4.84
C ASP A 111 -2.22 11.24 -5.16
N GLY A 112 -2.39 12.50 -4.78
CA GLY A 112 -1.50 13.62 -5.09
C GLY A 112 -0.56 14.07 -3.96
N ALA A 113 -0.35 13.26 -2.93
CA ALA A 113 0.55 13.58 -1.82
C ALA A 113 2.03 13.52 -2.25
N VAL A 114 2.86 14.34 -1.62
CA VAL A 114 4.28 14.45 -1.94
C VAL A 114 5.07 13.39 -1.15
N PRO A 115 5.92 12.58 -1.80
CA PRO A 115 6.77 11.61 -1.11
C PRO A 115 7.68 12.24 -0.05
N TYR A 116 7.97 11.48 1.01
CA TYR A 116 8.93 11.86 2.02
C TYR A 116 10.36 11.88 1.45
N ASP A 117 11.20 12.71 2.05
CA ASP A 117 12.63 12.76 1.73
C ASP A 117 13.34 11.54 2.33
N THR A 118 13.56 10.52 1.51
CA THR A 118 14.30 9.31 1.90
C THR A 118 15.65 9.28 1.20
N GLU A 119 16.62 8.56 1.77
CA GLU A 119 17.90 8.33 1.11
C GLU A 119 17.66 7.54 -0.19
N ASN A 120 18.05 8.12 -1.34
CA ASN A 120 17.95 7.52 -2.67
C ASN A 120 16.52 7.42 -3.25
N ILE A 121 15.65 8.40 -3.03
CA ILE A 121 14.49 8.60 -3.90
C ILE A 121 14.93 9.33 -5.19
N PRO A 122 14.51 8.89 -6.40
CA PRO A 122 15.02 9.37 -7.68
C PRO A 122 14.39 10.71 -8.11
N TRP A 123 14.69 11.78 -7.37
CA TRP A 123 14.17 13.11 -7.70
C TRP A 123 14.66 13.59 -9.07
N PHE A 124 13.73 13.92 -9.97
CA PHE A 124 14.00 14.54 -11.27
C PHE A 124 14.87 13.70 -12.23
N HIS A 125 14.95 12.39 -12.01
CA HIS A 125 15.56 11.47 -12.95
C HIS A 125 14.82 10.13 -12.98
N TYR A 126 14.97 9.40 -14.09
CA TYR A 126 14.46 8.04 -14.19
C TYR A 126 15.18 7.13 -13.18
N PRO A 127 14.49 6.18 -12.51
CA PRO A 127 15.12 5.28 -11.56
C PRO A 127 16.22 4.41 -12.20
N ASN A 128 17.38 4.32 -11.56
CA ASN A 128 18.53 3.52 -12.03
C ASN A 128 18.61 2.14 -11.37
N SER A 129 17.77 1.88 -10.35
CA SER A 129 17.77 0.62 -9.63
C SER A 129 16.39 0.27 -9.08
N ARG A 130 16.19 -1.01 -8.75
CA ARG A 130 14.99 -1.48 -8.05
C ARG A 130 14.85 -0.85 -6.65
N GLN A 131 15.97 -0.51 -6.01
CA GLN A 131 15.95 0.15 -4.71
C GLN A 131 15.35 1.56 -4.81
N GLU A 132 15.66 2.31 -5.87
CA GLU A 132 15.06 3.63 -6.09
C GLU A 132 13.55 3.51 -6.33
N ILE A 133 13.09 2.52 -7.10
CA ILE A 133 11.66 2.24 -7.28
C ILE A 133 11.01 1.89 -5.94
N TYR A 134 11.64 1.03 -5.14
CA TYR A 134 11.16 0.70 -3.81
C TYR A 134 11.03 1.93 -2.90
N ASN A 135 12.00 2.84 -2.96
CA ASN A 135 11.99 4.07 -2.18
C ASN A 135 10.87 5.04 -2.59
N MET A 136 10.26 4.85 -3.76
CA MET A 136 9.07 5.57 -4.21
C MET A 136 7.77 4.96 -3.67
N MET A 137 7.79 3.70 -3.23
CA MET A 137 6.61 2.95 -2.81
C MET A 137 6.20 3.22 -1.36
N GLN A 138 6.08 4.49 -0.98
CA GLN A 138 5.94 4.88 0.42
C GLN A 138 4.50 4.75 0.95
N ARG A 139 3.51 5.31 0.23
CA ARG A 139 2.09 5.36 0.62
C ARG A 139 1.18 5.39 -0.62
N ASN A 140 -0.09 4.99 -0.44
CA ASN A 140 -1.07 4.94 -1.54
C ASN A 140 -1.34 6.30 -2.14
N ASP A 141 -1.26 7.37 -1.35
CA ASP A 141 -1.49 8.72 -1.84
C ASP A 141 -0.24 9.38 -2.45
N MET A 142 0.90 8.69 -2.57
CA MET A 142 2.18 9.31 -2.99
C MET A 142 2.72 8.85 -4.35
N PHE A 143 2.24 7.73 -4.88
CA PHE A 143 2.86 7.07 -6.05
C PHE A 143 2.78 7.90 -7.34
N ILE A 144 1.67 8.62 -7.57
CA ILE A 144 1.51 9.46 -8.77
C ILE A 144 2.55 10.57 -8.75
N VAL A 145 2.66 11.30 -7.65
CA VAL A 145 3.64 12.38 -7.52
C VAL A 145 5.06 11.82 -7.59
N ALA A 146 5.33 10.66 -6.99
CA ALA A 146 6.62 9.98 -7.13
C ALA A 146 6.96 9.71 -8.61
N ALA A 147 6.01 9.17 -9.39
CA ALA A 147 6.19 8.93 -10.82
C ALA A 147 6.40 10.24 -11.59
N VAL A 148 5.66 11.31 -11.27
CA VAL A 148 5.81 12.64 -11.88
C VAL A 148 7.20 13.23 -11.63
N LEU A 149 7.71 13.10 -10.40
CA LEU A 149 9.00 13.62 -10.02
C LEU A 149 10.16 12.96 -10.79
N THR A 150 10.03 11.71 -11.24
CA THR A 150 11.04 11.06 -12.09
C THR A 150 10.99 11.52 -13.56
N GLY A 151 9.95 12.26 -13.96
CA GLY A 151 9.64 12.59 -15.35
C GLY A 151 9.02 11.43 -16.13
N PHE A 152 8.71 10.31 -15.46
CA PHE A 152 8.06 9.15 -16.06
C PHE A 152 6.64 9.48 -16.54
N VAL A 153 5.86 10.16 -15.70
CA VAL A 153 4.55 10.72 -16.03
C VAL A 153 4.65 12.25 -16.05
N ASP A 154 4.11 12.90 -17.05
CA ASP A 154 4.01 14.38 -17.09
C ASP A 154 2.60 14.88 -17.38
N HIS A 155 1.65 13.97 -17.59
CA HIS A 155 0.24 14.31 -17.73
C HIS A 155 -0.58 13.32 -16.92
N VAL A 156 -1.18 13.80 -15.83
CA VAL A 156 -2.08 13.02 -14.97
C VAL A 156 -3.50 13.50 -15.26
N ILE A 157 -4.37 12.56 -15.61
CA ILE A 157 -5.80 12.78 -15.76
C ILE A 157 -6.48 11.99 -14.66
N TRP A 158 -7.08 12.70 -13.69
CA TRP A 158 -7.85 12.08 -12.62
C TRP A 158 -9.35 12.18 -12.93
N VAL A 159 -10.01 11.03 -12.95
CA VAL A 159 -11.46 10.91 -13.17
C VAL A 159 -12.14 10.48 -11.88
N TRP A 160 -12.88 11.40 -11.25
CA TRP A 160 -13.56 11.15 -9.97
C TRP A 160 -15.03 10.75 -10.14
N PRO A 161 -15.58 9.91 -9.23
CA PRO A 161 -16.90 9.30 -9.38
C PRO A 161 -18.06 10.19 -8.89
N GLN A 162 -19.24 10.00 -9.47
CA GLN A 162 -20.42 10.80 -9.15
C GLN A 162 -20.88 10.71 -7.67
N TRP A 163 -20.61 9.59 -6.99
CA TRP A 163 -20.99 9.40 -5.59
C TRP A 163 -20.19 10.31 -4.64
N ASP A 164 -18.98 10.74 -5.02
CA ASP A 164 -18.12 11.63 -4.20
C ASP A 164 -18.28 13.13 -4.55
N ARG A 165 -19.34 13.49 -5.27
CA ARG A 165 -19.59 14.87 -5.68
C ARG A 165 -19.63 15.88 -4.53
N GLN A 166 -19.89 15.45 -3.29
CA GLN A 166 -19.95 16.36 -2.14
C GLN A 166 -18.57 16.92 -1.75
N ASN A 167 -17.48 16.20 -2.06
CA ASN A 167 -16.12 16.68 -1.83
C ASN A 167 -15.57 17.51 -3.00
N HIS A 168 -16.36 17.68 -4.06
CA HIS A 168 -15.97 18.38 -5.28
C HIS A 168 -16.92 19.55 -5.54
N ASP A 169 -16.38 20.76 -5.62
CA ASP A 169 -17.17 21.93 -6.01
C ASP A 169 -17.67 21.76 -7.46
N SER A 170 -18.90 22.20 -7.76
CA SER A 170 -19.53 21.98 -9.09
C SER A 170 -18.70 22.58 -10.23
N ASP A 171 -17.99 23.65 -9.91
CA ASP A 171 -17.14 24.39 -10.83
C ASP A 171 -15.78 23.69 -11.04
N TRP A 172 -15.49 22.62 -10.29
CA TRP A 172 -14.30 21.76 -10.41
C TRP A 172 -14.59 20.44 -11.13
N SER A 173 -15.71 20.38 -11.85
CA SER A 173 -16.06 19.22 -12.70
C SER A 173 -15.12 19.04 -13.89
N HIS A 174 -14.40 20.09 -14.28
CA HIS A 174 -13.27 20.06 -15.22
C HIS A 174 -12.26 21.17 -14.88
N VAL A 175 -11.04 20.80 -14.50
CA VAL A 175 -9.98 21.77 -14.18
C VAL A 175 -8.66 21.26 -14.76
N ILE A 176 -7.92 22.13 -15.44
CA ILE A 176 -6.56 21.83 -15.89
C ILE A 176 -5.58 22.66 -15.08
N ILE A 177 -4.60 22.01 -14.47
CA ILE A 177 -3.61 22.62 -13.58
C ILE A 177 -2.22 22.38 -14.19
N ASP A 178 -1.51 23.46 -14.50
CA ASP A 178 -0.08 23.38 -14.82
C ASP A 178 0.71 23.27 -13.53
N VAL A 179 1.56 22.26 -13.41
CA VAL A 179 2.40 22.00 -12.24
C VAL A 179 3.88 22.07 -12.63
N GLN A 180 4.68 22.72 -11.79
CA GLN A 180 6.14 22.82 -11.93
C GLN A 180 6.78 22.43 -10.59
N MET A 181 7.70 21.48 -10.62
CA MET A 181 8.38 20.98 -9.43
C MET A 181 9.88 21.19 -9.55
N GLY A 182 10.54 21.44 -8.43
CA GLY A 182 11.94 21.81 -8.41
C GLY A 182 12.56 21.78 -7.02
N TYR A 183 13.70 22.46 -6.88
CA TYR A 183 14.35 22.64 -5.59
C TYR A 183 14.42 24.11 -5.18
N THR A 184 14.33 24.35 -3.88
CA THR A 184 14.65 25.64 -3.27
C THR A 184 15.71 25.46 -2.19
N LYS A 185 16.48 26.51 -1.91
CA LYS A 185 17.54 26.46 -0.88
C LYS A 185 16.99 26.95 0.45
N VAL A 186 17.03 26.10 1.46
CA VAL A 186 16.56 26.42 2.82
C VAL A 186 17.75 26.43 3.78
N LYS A 187 17.76 27.38 4.72
CA LYS A 187 18.76 27.43 5.80
C LYS A 187 18.43 26.37 6.84
N VAL A 188 19.43 25.63 7.29
CA VAL A 188 19.27 24.66 8.39
C VAL A 188 19.62 25.35 9.71
N ASP A 189 18.71 25.31 10.69
CA ASP A 189 18.86 26.02 11.98
C ASP A 189 19.94 25.42 12.90
N THR A 190 20.48 24.24 12.57
CA THR A 190 21.57 23.62 13.33
C THR A 190 22.92 24.03 12.72
N GLU A 191 23.52 25.05 13.33
CA GLU A 191 24.86 25.60 13.11
C GLU A 191 25.05 26.45 11.84
N MET A 192 25.44 27.70 12.08
CA MET A 192 25.62 28.77 11.09
C MET A 192 26.50 28.33 9.90
N THR A 193 25.87 27.94 8.78
CA THR A 193 26.27 28.10 7.34
C THR A 193 25.67 27.03 6.41
N GLY A 194 24.97 26.02 6.94
CA GLY A 194 24.37 24.96 6.12
C GLY A 194 23.12 25.40 5.35
N TYR A 195 23.14 25.25 4.02
CA TYR A 195 21.95 25.28 3.18
C TYR A 195 21.64 23.84 2.72
N LYS A 196 20.36 23.44 2.78
CA LYS A 196 19.86 22.19 2.19
C LYS A 196 18.93 22.51 1.02
N ASN A 197 18.96 21.69 -0.03
CA ASN A 197 17.95 21.72 -1.08
C ASN A 197 16.67 21.06 -0.55
N ASP A 198 15.56 21.74 -0.66
CA ASP A 198 14.23 21.23 -0.33
C ASP A 198 13.34 21.26 -1.57
N LEU A 199 12.35 20.37 -1.64
CA LEU A 199 11.44 20.28 -2.77
C LEU A 199 10.49 21.48 -2.75
N CYS A 200 10.27 22.06 -3.92
CA CYS A 200 9.25 23.06 -4.16
C CYS A 200 8.32 22.65 -5.29
N SER A 201 7.05 23.03 -5.17
CA SER A 201 6.01 22.83 -6.16
C SER A 201 5.30 24.15 -6.42
N CYS A 202 5.03 24.42 -7.68
CA CYS A 202 4.35 25.59 -8.18
C CYS A 202 3.20 25.13 -9.07
N TRP A 203 2.01 25.71 -8.92
CA TRP A 203 0.89 25.41 -9.79
C TRP A 203 0.13 26.67 -10.23
N LYS A 204 -0.60 26.55 -11.33
CA LYS A 204 -1.61 27.52 -11.75
C LYS A 204 -2.76 26.78 -12.43
N ILE A 205 -3.97 27.30 -12.27
CA ILE A 205 -5.14 26.81 -12.99
C ILE A 205 -5.13 27.42 -14.40
N ARG A 206 -5.36 26.62 -15.43
CA ARG A 206 -5.53 27.12 -16.80
C ARG A 206 -6.93 27.72 -16.95
N GLU A 207 -7.01 28.88 -17.61
CA GLU A 207 -8.29 29.47 -17.99
C GLU A 207 -8.96 28.58 -19.06
N LEU A 208 -10.04 27.90 -18.69
CA LEU A 208 -10.96 27.29 -19.65
C LEU A 208 -11.90 28.38 -20.16
N GLU A 209 -12.09 28.48 -21.48
CA GLU A 209 -12.72 29.63 -22.17
C GLU A 209 -14.19 29.93 -21.77
N GLU A 210 -14.82 29.15 -20.89
CA GLU A 210 -16.27 29.18 -20.68
C GLU A 210 -16.76 29.64 -19.27
N SER A 211 -15.91 29.93 -18.28
CA SER A 211 -16.43 30.34 -16.96
C SER A 211 -16.64 31.87 -16.85
N ASN A 212 -17.91 32.29 -16.81
CA ASN A 212 -18.36 33.67 -16.50
C ASN A 212 -18.14 34.02 -15.00
N ARG A 213 -16.99 33.69 -14.41
CA ARG A 213 -16.65 34.11 -13.04
C ARG A 213 -16.16 35.56 -13.05
N GLU A 214 -16.73 36.40 -12.18
CA GLU A 214 -16.20 37.75 -11.92
C GLU A 214 -14.76 37.62 -11.41
N LYS A 215 -13.85 38.21 -12.18
CA LYS A 215 -12.41 37.99 -12.13
C LYS A 215 -11.78 38.68 -10.94
N THR A 216 -10.88 38.01 -10.22
CA THR A 216 -9.84 38.70 -9.45
C THR A 216 -8.52 38.63 -10.22
N PRO A 217 -7.66 39.66 -10.18
CA PRO A 217 -6.32 39.62 -10.80
C PRO A 217 -5.40 38.50 -10.27
N GLN A 218 -5.83 37.81 -9.21
CA GLN A 218 -5.07 36.79 -8.49
C GLN A 218 -5.18 35.40 -9.12
N ASP A 219 -6.21 35.13 -9.93
CA ASP A 219 -6.50 33.81 -10.53
C ASP A 219 -5.51 33.38 -11.63
N SER A 220 -4.60 34.27 -12.07
CA SER A 220 -3.62 34.01 -13.15
C SER A 220 -2.16 33.87 -12.67
N LEU A 221 -1.92 33.96 -11.36
CA LEU A 221 -0.58 33.92 -10.79
C LEU A 221 -0.22 32.49 -10.33
N TRP A 222 1.05 32.12 -10.54
CA TRP A 222 1.58 30.86 -10.01
C TRP A 222 1.58 30.90 -8.48
N GLU A 223 0.97 29.90 -7.87
CA GLU A 223 1.05 29.63 -6.44
C GLU A 223 2.19 28.62 -6.20
N CYS A 224 3.13 28.95 -5.32
CA CYS A 224 4.34 28.15 -5.10
C CYS A 224 4.59 27.91 -3.62
N HIS A 225 4.87 26.66 -3.28
CA HIS A 225 5.11 26.22 -1.90
C HIS A 225 6.34 25.31 -1.85
N ARG A 226 7.09 25.39 -0.75
CA ARG A 226 8.09 24.37 -0.39
C ARG A 226 7.47 23.36 0.58
N ARG A 227 8.07 22.17 0.72
CA ARG A 227 7.57 21.16 1.68
C ARG A 227 7.53 21.70 3.11
N ASN A 228 6.53 21.27 3.87
CA ASN A 228 6.47 21.48 5.31
C ASN A 228 7.28 20.38 6.01
N PHE A 229 8.13 20.75 6.97
CA PHE A 229 8.98 19.79 7.70
C PHE A 229 8.25 19.12 8.87
N SER A 230 7.05 19.60 9.26
CA SER A 230 6.18 18.92 10.22
C SER A 230 5.21 18.03 9.46
N GLU A 231 5.34 16.72 9.63
CA GLU A 231 4.57 15.70 8.93
C GLU A 231 3.04 15.82 9.08
N VAL A 232 2.38 15.15 8.13
CA VAL A 232 0.96 14.78 8.06
C VAL A 232 0.10 15.84 7.37
N GLU A 233 -0.27 15.51 6.14
CA GLU A 233 -1.08 16.27 5.18
C GLU A 233 -0.29 17.31 4.38
N ALA A 234 -0.49 17.28 3.06
CA ALA A 234 -0.01 18.27 2.10
C ALA A 234 -0.71 19.64 2.31
N GLU A 235 -0.87 20.07 3.56
CA GLU A 235 -1.19 21.45 3.87
C GLU A 235 -0.05 22.31 3.35
N LYS A 236 -0.39 23.15 2.36
CA LYS A 236 0.45 24.14 1.70
C LYS A 236 1.60 24.56 2.62
N GLY A 237 2.78 23.99 2.40
CA GLY A 237 3.97 24.38 3.15
C GLY A 237 4.29 25.86 2.91
N PRO A 238 5.36 26.42 3.47
CA PRO A 238 5.60 27.86 3.39
C PRO A 238 5.55 28.37 1.94
N GLN A 239 4.69 29.36 1.67
CA GLN A 239 4.60 29.97 0.36
C GLN A 239 5.94 30.64 0.01
N ILE A 240 6.40 30.44 -1.22
CA ILE A 240 7.64 31.01 -1.74
C ILE A 240 7.38 31.77 -3.03
N SER A 241 8.32 32.62 -3.44
CA SER A 241 8.28 33.19 -4.79
C SER A 241 8.55 32.09 -5.82
N LYS A 242 7.88 32.16 -6.97
CA LYS A 242 8.17 31.26 -8.09
C LYS A 242 9.66 31.27 -8.48
N LEU A 243 10.31 32.43 -8.40
CA LEU A 243 11.72 32.58 -8.76
C LEU A 243 12.67 31.85 -7.79
N ASP A 244 12.20 31.54 -6.58
CA ASP A 244 12.99 30.82 -5.57
C ASP A 244 12.94 29.29 -5.79
N CYS A 245 12.08 28.82 -6.69
CA CYS A 245 11.96 27.41 -7.07
C CYS A 245 12.73 27.13 -8.36
N MET A 246 13.85 26.41 -8.25
CA MET A 246 14.64 25.95 -9.40
C MET A 246 13.90 24.78 -10.06
N ILE A 247 13.14 25.06 -11.11
CA ILE A 247 12.27 24.08 -11.77
C ILE A 247 13.10 23.00 -12.48
N HIS A 248 12.76 21.73 -12.21
CA HIS A 248 13.37 20.54 -12.81
C HIS A 248 12.36 19.62 -13.51
N ALA A 249 11.09 19.61 -13.07
CA ALA A 249 10.02 18.88 -13.71
C ALA A 249 8.80 19.77 -13.96
N THR A 250 8.04 19.42 -14.99
CA THR A 250 6.77 20.07 -15.34
C THR A 250 5.75 18.98 -15.63
N ALA A 251 4.54 19.14 -15.13
CA ALA A 251 3.44 18.22 -15.37
C ALA A 251 2.13 18.99 -15.56
N VAL A 252 1.13 18.29 -16.10
CA VAL A 252 -0.24 18.74 -16.17
C VAL A 252 -1.08 17.80 -15.32
N LEU A 253 -1.88 18.35 -14.42
CA LEU A 253 -2.94 17.62 -13.72
C LEU A 253 -4.28 18.08 -14.30
N GLU A 254 -5.00 17.18 -14.92
CA GLU A 254 -6.34 17.41 -15.42
C GLU A 254 -7.34 16.65 -14.55
N VAL A 255 -8.20 17.39 -13.86
CA VAL A 255 -9.22 16.87 -12.96
C VAL A 255 -10.56 16.91 -13.69
N MET A 256 -11.27 15.79 -13.74
CA MET A 256 -12.58 15.73 -14.38
C MET A 256 -13.53 14.78 -13.68
N SER A 257 -14.82 15.13 -13.67
CA SER A 257 -15.87 14.19 -13.27
C SER A 257 -16.05 13.09 -14.30
N GLU A 258 -16.60 11.94 -13.90
CA GLU A 258 -16.93 10.84 -14.81
C GLU A 258 -17.78 11.26 -16.02
N ALA A 259 -18.69 12.24 -15.86
CA ALA A 259 -19.53 12.74 -16.95
C ALA A 259 -18.72 13.54 -17.98
N VAL A 260 -17.84 14.42 -17.50
CA VAL A 260 -16.94 15.24 -18.33
C VAL A 260 -15.94 14.37 -19.08
N ALA A 261 -15.39 13.35 -18.41
CA ALA A 261 -14.38 12.47 -18.99
C ALA A 261 -14.84 11.83 -20.30
N THR A 262 -16.11 11.47 -20.42
CA THR A 262 -16.66 10.88 -21.66
C THR A 262 -16.62 11.82 -22.87
N VAL A 263 -16.54 13.13 -22.64
CA VAL A 263 -16.54 14.18 -23.66
C VAL A 263 -15.14 14.74 -23.91
N GLU A 264 -14.34 14.90 -22.85
CA GLU A 264 -13.04 15.56 -22.93
C GLU A 264 -11.89 14.60 -23.28
N LEU A 265 -11.90 13.36 -22.78
CA LEU A 265 -10.84 12.38 -23.09
C LEU A 265 -10.59 12.22 -24.59
N PRO A 266 -11.61 12.12 -25.48
CA PRO A 266 -11.38 11.99 -26.92
C PRO A 266 -10.72 13.22 -27.57
N LYS A 267 -10.76 14.39 -26.92
CA LYS A 267 -10.19 15.64 -27.41
C LYS A 267 -8.73 15.83 -26.97
N ILE A 268 -8.22 14.97 -26.08
CA ILE A 268 -6.85 15.07 -25.60
C ILE A 268 -5.90 14.61 -26.71
N TYR A 269 -5.01 15.51 -27.10
CA TYR A 269 -3.91 15.21 -28.01
C TYR A 269 -2.63 15.12 -27.20
N PRO A 270 -2.00 13.92 -27.12
CA PRO A 270 -0.71 13.79 -26.47
C PRO A 270 0.31 14.75 -27.08
N ALA A 271 1.12 15.40 -26.24
CA ALA A 271 2.16 16.31 -26.70
C ALA A 271 3.20 15.62 -27.61
N SER A 272 3.31 14.29 -27.54
CA SER A 272 4.13 13.46 -28.42
C SER A 272 3.36 12.22 -28.87
N SER A 273 3.50 11.86 -30.16
CA SER A 273 3.00 10.58 -30.69
C SER A 273 3.68 9.35 -30.07
N SER A 274 4.83 9.53 -29.41
CA SER A 274 5.57 8.49 -28.68
C SER A 274 5.17 8.37 -27.21
N ALA A 275 4.26 9.21 -26.71
CA ALA A 275 3.82 9.16 -25.32
C ALA A 275 3.06 7.85 -25.04
N GLY A 276 3.44 7.17 -23.97
CA GLY A 276 2.71 6.03 -23.46
C GLY A 276 1.42 6.45 -22.76
N VAL A 277 0.44 5.54 -22.72
CA VAL A 277 -0.80 5.72 -21.95
C VAL A 277 -0.93 4.59 -20.95
N ILE A 278 -1.03 4.96 -19.66
CA ILE A 278 -1.34 4.06 -18.55
C ILE A 278 -2.80 4.28 -18.18
N LEU A 279 -3.58 3.20 -18.15
CA LEU A 279 -4.93 3.22 -17.58
C LEU A 279 -4.86 2.56 -16.20
N ASP A 280 -5.07 3.36 -15.17
CA ASP A 280 -5.02 2.96 -13.77
C ASP A 280 -6.42 3.12 -13.16
N ILE A 281 -6.93 2.08 -12.50
CA ILE A 281 -8.29 2.03 -11.99
C ILE A 281 -8.26 1.53 -10.55
N ASP A 282 -8.71 2.35 -9.60
CA ASP A 282 -9.05 1.86 -8.27
C ASP A 282 -10.47 1.28 -8.27
N GLU A 283 -10.64 0.15 -7.59
CA GLU A 283 -11.95 -0.42 -7.28
C GLU A 283 -12.81 0.51 -6.43
N ASP A 284 -12.21 1.39 -5.63
CA ASP A 284 -12.91 2.34 -4.78
C ASP A 284 -13.71 3.40 -5.58
N PHE A 285 -13.45 3.53 -6.90
CA PHE A 285 -14.28 4.29 -7.83
C PHE A 285 -15.76 3.86 -7.78
N TYR A 286 -16.05 2.65 -7.32
CA TYR A 286 -17.40 2.12 -7.12
C TYR A 286 -18.04 2.52 -5.78
N GLY A 287 -17.25 2.96 -4.81
CA GLY A 287 -17.68 3.40 -3.50
C GLY A 287 -16.61 3.16 -2.44
N CYS A 288 -16.66 3.95 -1.37
CA CYS A 288 -15.71 3.89 -0.27
C CYS A 288 -16.39 3.47 1.05
N TRP A 289 -15.86 2.46 1.78
CA TRP A 289 -16.44 1.98 3.03
C TRP A 289 -15.42 1.53 4.08
N SER A 290 -15.55 2.05 5.31
CA SER A 290 -14.72 1.63 6.45
C SER A 290 -15.35 0.52 7.29
N ASP A 291 -14.57 -0.54 7.55
CA ASP A 291 -14.93 -1.62 8.48
C ASP A 291 -14.97 -1.19 9.95
N MET A 292 -14.44 -0.02 10.27
CA MET A 292 -14.58 0.56 11.60
C MET A 292 -16.04 0.97 11.90
N ILE A 293 -16.85 1.25 10.88
CA ILE A 293 -18.25 1.66 11.06
C ILE A 293 -19.09 0.55 11.72
N PRO A 294 -19.10 -0.71 11.24
CA PRO A 294 -19.74 -1.82 11.95
C PRO A 294 -19.25 -2.03 13.39
N LEU A 295 -17.95 -1.88 13.65
CA LEU A 295 -17.35 -2.05 14.98
C LEU A 295 -17.84 -0.97 15.96
N GLN A 296 -17.82 0.30 15.55
CA GLN A 296 -18.36 1.40 16.36
C GLN A 296 -19.87 1.22 16.61
N LYS A 297 -20.63 0.78 15.61
CA LYS A 297 -22.06 0.47 15.75
C LYS A 297 -22.35 -0.72 16.67
N SER A 298 -21.39 -1.62 16.92
CA SER A 298 -21.55 -2.66 17.93
C SER A 298 -21.28 -2.18 19.36
N GLY A 299 -20.80 -0.95 19.53
CA GLY A 299 -20.41 -0.38 20.83
C GLY A 299 -18.90 -0.44 21.11
N MET A 300 -18.11 -0.92 20.14
CA MET A 300 -16.67 -1.05 20.32
C MET A 300 -15.98 0.30 20.17
N ALA A 301 -15.22 0.71 21.18
CA ALA A 301 -14.40 1.92 21.11
C ALA A 301 -13.19 1.69 20.19
N GLU A 302 -12.82 2.69 19.39
CA GLU A 302 -11.64 2.66 18.49
C GLU A 302 -10.36 2.32 19.26
N LYS A 303 -10.16 2.95 20.43
CA LYS A 303 -9.05 2.65 21.32
C LYS A 303 -8.96 1.17 21.75
N SER A 304 -10.09 0.48 21.86
CA SER A 304 -10.09 -0.96 22.18
C SER A 304 -9.63 -1.82 20.99
N VAL A 305 -9.95 -1.39 19.77
CA VAL A 305 -9.48 -2.04 18.53
C VAL A 305 -7.99 -1.78 18.32
N GLU A 306 -7.54 -0.56 18.59
CA GLU A 306 -6.12 -0.19 18.56
C GLU A 306 -5.32 -1.01 19.58
N LEU A 307 -5.78 -1.10 20.82
CA LEU A 307 -5.12 -1.91 21.85
C LEU A 307 -5.08 -3.40 21.46
N LEU A 308 -6.15 -3.93 20.87
CA LEU A 308 -6.16 -5.29 20.35
C LEU A 308 -5.15 -5.46 19.21
N SER A 309 -5.05 -4.46 18.32
CA SER A 309 -4.10 -4.44 17.22
C SER A 309 -2.65 -4.41 17.69
N ASP A 310 -2.34 -3.63 18.73
CA ASP A 310 -1.00 -3.61 19.34
C ASP A 310 -0.65 -4.99 19.93
N LEU A 311 -1.59 -5.62 20.64
CA LEU A 311 -1.40 -6.97 21.18
C LEU A 311 -1.26 -8.02 20.07
N ILE A 312 -2.01 -7.91 18.97
CA ILE A 312 -1.85 -8.78 17.80
C ILE A 312 -0.42 -8.66 17.26
N ALA A 313 0.10 -7.44 17.12
CA ALA A 313 1.44 -7.22 16.61
C ALA A 313 2.56 -7.63 17.57
N ASP A 314 2.29 -7.71 18.88
CA ASP A 314 3.24 -8.26 19.86
C ASP A 314 3.23 -9.81 19.85
N VAL A 315 2.11 -10.44 19.48
CA VAL A 315 2.00 -11.90 19.41
C VAL A 315 2.48 -12.44 18.06
N LEU A 316 2.01 -11.85 16.96
CA LEU A 316 2.12 -12.37 15.60
C LEU A 316 2.95 -11.46 14.70
N CYS A 317 3.96 -12.04 14.07
CA CYS A 317 4.83 -11.43 13.09
C CYS A 317 4.74 -12.22 11.79
N ALA A 318 4.55 -11.53 10.68
CA ALA A 318 4.56 -12.13 9.35
C ALA A 318 5.45 -11.26 8.45
N ASP A 319 6.14 -11.88 7.50
CA ASP A 319 6.99 -11.21 6.53
C ASP A 319 6.40 -11.26 5.11
N THR A 320 5.52 -12.21 4.86
CA THR A 320 4.94 -12.47 3.53
C THR A 320 3.40 -12.50 3.56
N ALA A 321 2.75 -12.24 2.43
CA ALA A 321 1.29 -12.37 2.30
C ALA A 321 0.79 -13.78 2.64
N ARG A 322 1.60 -14.81 2.40
CA ARG A 322 1.28 -16.20 2.80
C ARG A 322 1.25 -16.35 4.32
N GLU A 323 2.23 -15.78 5.01
CA GLU A 323 2.30 -15.81 6.47
C GLU A 323 1.18 -14.99 7.11
N GLU A 324 0.80 -13.86 6.51
CA GLU A 324 -0.38 -13.08 6.89
C GLU A 324 -1.65 -13.95 6.91
N VAL A 325 -1.89 -14.75 5.86
CA VAL A 325 -3.06 -15.64 5.81
C VAL A 325 -3.02 -16.68 6.93
N VAL A 326 -1.85 -17.22 7.25
CA VAL A 326 -1.71 -18.20 8.35
C VAL A 326 -1.90 -17.53 9.72
N ALA A 327 -1.38 -16.31 9.90
CA ALA A 327 -1.58 -15.52 11.11
C ALA A 327 -3.06 -15.22 11.34
N ASP A 328 -3.80 -14.81 10.30
CA ASP A 328 -5.25 -14.60 10.34
C ASP A 328 -5.99 -15.89 10.72
N MET A 329 -5.65 -17.02 10.09
CA MET A 329 -6.25 -18.32 10.42
C MET A 329 -6.08 -18.68 11.90
N PHE A 330 -4.92 -18.39 12.49
CA PHE A 330 -4.67 -18.60 13.90
C PHE A 330 -5.47 -17.65 14.78
N TYR A 331 -5.41 -16.35 14.50
CA TYR A 331 -6.16 -15.33 15.22
C TYR A 331 -7.67 -15.62 15.21
N THR A 332 -8.26 -15.87 14.04
CA THR A 332 -9.68 -16.19 13.91
C THR A 332 -10.04 -17.47 14.66
N ALA A 333 -9.16 -18.49 14.68
CA ALA A 333 -9.37 -19.70 15.48
C ALA A 333 -9.37 -19.39 16.99
N LEU A 334 -8.49 -18.51 17.46
CA LEU A 334 -8.47 -18.06 18.86
C LEU A 334 -9.74 -17.28 19.23
N VAL A 335 -10.18 -16.33 18.40
CA VAL A 335 -11.43 -15.58 18.62
C VAL A 335 -12.62 -16.53 18.66
N ASN A 336 -12.71 -17.49 17.72
CA ASN A 336 -13.78 -18.48 17.70
C ASN A 336 -13.75 -19.43 18.91
N MET A 337 -12.57 -19.75 19.43
CA MET A 337 -12.45 -20.47 20.70
C MET A 337 -13.01 -19.66 21.87
N VAL A 338 -12.71 -18.35 21.93
CA VAL A 338 -13.31 -17.45 22.94
C VAL A 338 -14.83 -17.40 22.81
N ILE A 339 -15.36 -17.28 21.58
CA ILE A 339 -16.81 -17.34 21.30
C ILE A 339 -17.41 -18.64 21.83
N ASN A 340 -16.77 -19.79 21.57
CA ASN A 340 -17.23 -21.09 22.05
C ASN A 340 -17.26 -21.14 23.59
N LEU A 341 -16.18 -20.72 24.26
CA LEU A 341 -16.12 -20.69 25.72
C LEU A 341 -17.14 -19.74 26.35
N LYS A 342 -17.31 -18.52 25.80
CA LYS A 342 -18.32 -17.56 26.28
C LYS A 342 -19.74 -18.07 26.04
N SER A 343 -19.99 -18.84 24.99
CA SER A 343 -21.31 -19.43 24.74
C SER A 343 -21.73 -20.44 25.81
N GLU A 344 -20.77 -21.04 26.52
CA GLU A 344 -20.98 -21.93 27.67
C GLU A 344 -21.01 -21.20 29.02
N SER A 345 -20.80 -19.88 29.03
CA SER A 345 -20.71 -19.11 30.25
C SER A 345 -22.08 -18.71 30.79
N CYS A 346 -22.17 -18.56 32.12
CA CYS A 346 -23.39 -18.14 32.81
C CYS A 346 -23.83 -16.71 32.43
N GLU A 347 -22.94 -15.89 31.91
CA GLU A 347 -23.22 -14.52 31.46
C GLU A 347 -24.10 -14.52 30.21
N VAL A 348 -23.80 -15.39 29.23
CA VAL A 348 -24.56 -15.49 27.97
C VAL A 348 -25.82 -16.34 28.14
N ILE A 349 -25.74 -17.38 28.97
CA ILE A 349 -26.81 -18.34 29.22
C ILE A 349 -27.91 -17.79 30.15
N GLY A 350 -27.69 -16.63 30.80
CA GLY A 350 -28.41 -16.17 31.99
C GLY A 350 -29.88 -15.71 31.85
N GLN A 351 -30.83 -16.65 31.72
CA GLN A 351 -32.15 -16.70 32.39
C GLN A 351 -32.89 -18.01 32.05
N GLN A 352 -32.63 -18.59 30.85
CA GLN A 352 -33.34 -19.77 30.34
C GLN A 352 -32.95 -21.11 31.00
N LEU A 353 -31.79 -21.22 31.66
CA LEU A 353 -31.32 -22.48 32.27
C LEU A 353 -31.52 -22.60 33.77
N ARG A 354 -32.01 -21.56 34.49
CA ARG A 354 -32.48 -21.75 35.87
C ARG A 354 -33.63 -22.76 35.95
N ASP A 355 -34.39 -22.90 34.87
CA ASP A 355 -35.52 -23.83 34.77
C ASP A 355 -35.11 -25.24 34.28
N GLN A 356 -33.86 -25.48 33.85
CA GLN A 356 -33.43 -26.74 33.21
C GLN A 356 -32.20 -27.43 33.82
N ASN A 357 -31.65 -26.96 34.95
CA ASN A 357 -30.56 -27.63 35.68
C ASN A 357 -29.25 -27.88 34.88
N LYS A 358 -28.99 -27.14 33.80
CA LYS A 358 -27.71 -27.22 33.08
C LYS A 358 -26.64 -26.38 33.79
N HIS A 359 -25.48 -26.98 34.04
CA HIS A 359 -24.31 -26.30 34.60
C HIS A 359 -23.68 -25.39 33.52
N CYS A 360 -23.47 -24.12 33.84
CA CYS A 360 -22.78 -23.14 33.01
C CYS A 360 -21.45 -22.73 33.66
N LYS A 361 -20.50 -22.26 32.85
CA LYS A 361 -19.18 -21.82 33.35
C LYS A 361 -19.23 -20.39 33.89
N THR A 362 -18.66 -20.15 35.05
CA THR A 362 -18.43 -18.81 35.58
C THR A 362 -17.37 -18.07 34.76
N SER A 363 -17.36 -16.74 34.80
CA SER A 363 -16.35 -15.94 34.12
C SER A 363 -14.92 -16.25 34.61
N LEU A 364 -14.78 -16.65 35.88
CA LEU A 364 -13.50 -17.09 36.45
C LEU A 364 -13.06 -18.42 35.85
N GLU A 365 -13.95 -19.41 35.72
CA GLU A 365 -13.62 -20.69 35.08
C GLU A 365 -13.23 -20.52 33.61
N VAL A 366 -13.90 -19.62 32.88
CA VAL A 366 -13.54 -19.29 31.49
C VAL A 366 -12.15 -18.63 31.42
N SER A 367 -11.87 -17.67 32.31
CA SER A 367 -10.57 -16.98 32.34
C SER A 367 -9.43 -17.92 32.72
N ASN A 368 -9.61 -18.75 33.76
CA ASN A 368 -8.63 -19.76 34.17
C ASN A 368 -8.35 -20.75 33.05
N TYR A 369 -9.40 -21.22 32.36
CA TYR A 369 -9.25 -22.12 31.22
C TYR A 369 -8.32 -21.53 30.14
N ILE A 370 -8.48 -20.25 29.81
CA ILE A 370 -7.61 -19.58 28.83
C ILE A 370 -6.17 -19.52 29.33
N ILE A 371 -5.96 -19.10 30.57
CA ILE A 371 -4.61 -18.95 31.17
C ILE A 371 -3.87 -20.30 31.18
N GLU A 372 -4.52 -21.36 31.63
CA GLU A 372 -3.95 -22.70 31.72
C GLU A 372 -3.61 -23.27 30.33
N ASN A 373 -4.35 -22.88 29.29
CA ASN A 373 -4.14 -23.40 27.94
C ASN A 373 -3.19 -22.56 27.07
N ILE A 374 -2.64 -21.44 27.55
CA ILE A 374 -1.69 -20.61 26.78
C ILE A 374 -0.53 -21.43 26.17
N PRO A 375 0.17 -22.32 26.92
CA PRO A 375 1.24 -23.14 26.33
C PRO A 375 0.74 -24.07 25.23
N THR A 376 -0.46 -24.64 25.40
CA THR A 376 -1.10 -25.50 24.39
C THR A 376 -1.45 -24.73 23.13
N LEU A 377 -1.95 -23.50 23.25
CA LEU A 377 -2.28 -22.65 22.10
C LEU A 377 -1.02 -22.29 21.28
N LEU A 378 0.08 -21.94 21.96
CA LEU A 378 1.37 -21.73 21.29
C LEU A 378 1.91 -23.04 20.67
N GLY A 379 1.75 -24.16 21.38
CA GLY A 379 2.14 -25.49 20.91
C GLY A 379 1.37 -25.93 19.66
N TYR A 380 0.14 -25.48 19.45
CA TYR A 380 -0.61 -25.72 18.22
C TYR A 380 0.10 -25.10 17.00
N LEU A 381 0.54 -23.85 17.13
CA LEU A 381 1.22 -23.14 16.05
C LEU A 381 2.55 -23.80 15.68
N LYS A 382 3.32 -24.23 16.70
CA LYS A 382 4.54 -25.04 16.52
C LYS A 382 4.25 -26.38 15.84
N LYS A 383 3.17 -27.05 16.22
CA LYS A 383 2.77 -28.33 15.64
C LYS A 383 2.38 -28.22 14.16
N GLU A 384 1.71 -27.14 13.76
CA GLU A 384 1.40 -26.88 12.35
C GLU A 384 2.63 -26.36 11.58
N GLY A 385 3.80 -26.20 12.23
CA GLY A 385 5.07 -25.80 11.59
C GLY A 385 5.18 -24.31 11.29
N HIS A 386 4.52 -23.48 12.09
CA HIS A 386 4.42 -22.03 11.89
C HIS A 386 4.92 -21.22 13.08
N GLU A 387 5.88 -21.75 13.85
CA GLU A 387 6.48 -21.05 14.99
C GLU A 387 7.18 -19.74 14.62
N ILE A 388 7.58 -19.59 13.35
CA ILE A 388 8.17 -18.36 12.82
C ILE A 388 7.23 -17.15 12.91
N LEU A 389 5.93 -17.41 13.05
CA LEU A 389 4.94 -16.34 13.20
C LEU A 389 4.93 -15.71 14.58
N LEU A 390 5.62 -16.26 15.57
CA LEU A 390 5.71 -15.67 16.90
C LEU A 390 6.78 -14.59 16.92
N CYS A 391 6.41 -13.36 17.30
CA CYS A 391 7.31 -12.20 17.23
C CYS A 391 8.53 -12.28 18.13
N HIS A 392 8.47 -13.07 19.20
CA HIS A 392 9.51 -13.15 20.22
C HIS A 392 10.11 -14.53 20.26
N GLU A 393 11.44 -14.63 20.40
CA GLU A 393 12.11 -15.93 20.58
C GLU A 393 11.87 -16.53 21.97
N GLU A 394 11.69 -15.68 22.99
CA GLU A 394 11.48 -16.13 24.38
C GLU A 394 10.04 -16.63 24.60
N GLU A 395 9.89 -17.93 24.91
CA GLU A 395 8.59 -18.57 25.16
C GLU A 395 7.76 -17.87 26.27
N LYS A 396 8.44 -17.31 27.27
CA LYS A 396 7.79 -16.56 28.36
C LYS A 396 7.11 -15.29 27.85
N LEU A 397 7.76 -14.56 26.94
CA LEU A 397 7.19 -13.36 26.32
C LEU A 397 6.03 -13.74 25.40
N GLN A 398 6.21 -14.78 24.56
CA GLN A 398 5.14 -15.32 23.72
C GLN A 398 3.88 -15.62 24.54
N GLY A 399 4.03 -16.30 25.68
CA GLY A 399 2.93 -16.62 26.58
C GLY A 399 2.28 -15.39 27.20
N LEU A 400 3.06 -14.40 27.64
CA LEU A 400 2.56 -13.18 28.26
C LEU A 400 1.71 -12.33 27.29
N TYR A 401 2.20 -12.13 26.06
CA TYR A 401 1.48 -11.36 25.04
C TYR A 401 0.22 -12.09 24.59
N LEU A 402 0.30 -13.40 24.35
CA LEU A 402 -0.88 -14.20 23.99
C LEU A 402 -1.92 -14.16 25.11
N GLN A 403 -1.50 -14.31 26.37
CA GLN A 403 -2.40 -14.21 27.52
C GLN A 403 -3.10 -12.84 27.57
N SER A 404 -2.35 -11.76 27.37
CA SER A 404 -2.88 -10.39 27.40
C SER A 404 -3.92 -10.17 26.29
N MET A 405 -3.61 -10.62 25.06
CA MET A 405 -4.55 -10.59 23.93
C MET A 405 -5.83 -11.38 24.24
N MET A 406 -5.70 -12.61 24.75
CA MET A 406 -6.84 -13.47 25.06
C MET A 406 -7.72 -12.91 26.19
N GLN A 407 -7.11 -12.26 27.20
CA GLN A 407 -7.86 -11.60 28.27
C GLN A 407 -8.59 -10.35 27.76
N LEU A 408 -7.99 -9.57 26.85
CA LEU A 408 -8.70 -8.48 26.20
C LEU A 408 -9.90 -8.99 25.39
N LEU A 409 -9.73 -10.09 24.65
CA LEU A 409 -10.81 -10.71 23.88
C LEU A 409 -12.00 -11.11 24.77
N LEU A 410 -11.76 -11.57 26.00
CA LEU A 410 -12.84 -11.90 26.94
C LEU A 410 -13.72 -10.71 27.33
N ASN A 411 -13.22 -9.47 27.21
CA ASN A 411 -13.98 -8.27 27.55
C ASN A 411 -15.00 -7.88 26.46
N PHE A 412 -14.84 -8.38 25.23
CA PHE A 412 -15.78 -8.11 24.15
C PHE A 412 -17.04 -8.98 24.25
N SER A 413 -18.18 -8.41 23.85
CA SER A 413 -19.46 -9.11 23.74
C SER A 413 -19.44 -10.16 22.63
N MET A 414 -20.42 -11.08 22.64
CA MET A 414 -20.57 -12.10 21.58
C MET A 414 -20.76 -11.48 20.19
N LYS A 415 -21.40 -10.31 20.11
CA LYS A 415 -21.59 -9.59 18.83
C LYS A 415 -20.27 -9.03 18.32
N GLU A 416 -19.51 -8.40 19.19
CA GLU A 416 -18.19 -7.82 18.89
C GLU A 416 -17.17 -8.90 18.49
N LEU A 417 -17.12 -10.02 19.22
CA LEU A 417 -16.22 -11.13 18.88
C LEU A 417 -16.52 -11.74 17.51
N ARG A 418 -17.81 -11.85 17.12
CA ARG A 418 -18.19 -12.32 15.79
C ARG A 418 -17.71 -11.35 14.71
N LEU A 419 -17.86 -10.04 14.92
CA LEU A 419 -17.34 -9.03 14.00
C LEU A 419 -15.81 -9.10 13.88
N LEU A 420 -15.09 -9.24 14.98
CA LEU A 420 -13.62 -9.42 14.98
C LEU A 420 -13.18 -10.70 14.27
N SER A 421 -13.92 -11.80 14.47
CA SER A 421 -13.69 -13.08 13.77
C SER A 421 -13.94 -12.93 12.26
N ASP A 422 -15.00 -12.22 11.89
CA ASP A 422 -15.37 -11.99 10.49
C ASP A 422 -14.38 -11.09 9.77
N LEU A 423 -13.91 -10.04 10.44
CA LEU A 423 -12.94 -9.08 9.91
C LEU A 423 -11.54 -9.68 9.80
N GLY A 424 -11.09 -10.40 10.83
CA GLY A 424 -9.76 -10.99 10.86
C GLY A 424 -8.64 -9.97 11.12
N ILE A 425 -7.41 -10.38 10.84
CA ILE A 425 -6.21 -9.55 10.94
C ILE A 425 -5.45 -9.51 9.61
N CYS A 426 -4.82 -8.38 9.31
CA CYS A 426 -3.98 -8.24 8.13
C CYS A 426 -2.83 -7.26 8.41
N PHE A 427 -1.93 -7.09 7.46
CA PHE A 427 -0.90 -6.08 7.53
C PHE A 427 -1.49 -4.68 7.37
N LYS A 428 -0.96 -3.73 8.14
CA LYS A 428 -1.23 -2.30 8.00
C LYS A 428 -0.83 -1.74 6.65
N VAL A 429 0.24 -2.27 6.06
CA VAL A 429 0.72 -1.95 4.71
C VAL A 429 1.13 -3.25 4.02
N SER A 430 1.15 -3.29 2.68
CA SER A 430 1.66 -4.48 1.99
C SER A 430 3.13 -4.79 2.38
N PRO A 431 3.57 -6.05 2.25
CA PRO A 431 4.99 -6.41 2.39
C PRO A 431 5.93 -5.52 1.56
N SER A 432 5.43 -4.98 0.45
CA SER A 432 6.15 -4.09 -0.46
C SER A 432 6.42 -2.68 0.10
N SER A 433 5.85 -2.30 1.25
CA SER A 433 6.08 -0.98 1.89
C SER A 433 6.40 -1.09 3.39
N ARG A 434 6.64 -2.31 3.90
CA ARG A 434 6.89 -2.57 5.32
C ARG A 434 8.01 -1.73 5.97
N TYR A 435 8.99 -1.28 5.19
CA TYR A 435 10.08 -0.43 5.68
C TYR A 435 9.60 0.96 6.12
N PHE A 436 8.52 1.46 5.51
CA PHE A 436 7.94 2.76 5.82
C PHE A 436 6.90 2.69 6.95
N ALA A 437 6.45 1.49 7.33
CA ALA A 437 5.52 1.31 8.44
C ALA A 437 6.19 1.55 9.80
N GLN A 438 5.52 2.32 10.66
CA GLN A 438 5.91 2.49 12.06
C GLN A 438 5.16 1.51 12.95
N GLY A 439 5.87 0.89 13.89
CA GLY A 439 5.29 -0.02 14.89
C GLY A 439 5.03 -1.45 14.37
N GLY A 440 4.07 -2.12 15.02
CA GLY A 440 3.66 -3.48 14.67
C GLY A 440 2.98 -3.59 13.31
N LEU A 441 3.30 -4.64 12.53
CA LEU A 441 2.85 -4.80 11.14
C LEU A 441 1.43 -5.37 11.01
N LEU A 442 1.05 -6.36 11.82
CA LEU A 442 -0.29 -6.95 11.80
C LEU A 442 -1.25 -6.17 12.71
N HIS A 443 -2.49 -6.00 12.28
CA HIS A 443 -3.55 -5.35 13.05
C HIS A 443 -4.91 -6.00 12.80
N VAL A 444 -5.94 -5.63 13.56
CA VAL A 444 -7.33 -5.90 13.16
C VAL A 444 -7.55 -5.32 11.77
N CYS A 445 -8.03 -6.12 10.82
CA CYS A 445 -8.01 -5.79 9.39
C CYS A 445 -9.08 -4.75 9.01
N MET A 446 -9.00 -3.55 9.59
CA MET A 446 -9.96 -2.45 9.43
C MET A 446 -9.51 -1.39 8.43
N GLY A 447 -8.24 -1.43 8.00
CA GLY A 447 -7.63 -0.42 7.14
C GLY A 447 -7.24 0.87 7.87
N GLU A 448 -6.57 1.76 7.15
CA GLU A 448 -6.23 3.11 7.62
C GLU A 448 -7.41 4.10 7.43
N ASN A 449 -8.30 3.82 6.49
CA ASN A 449 -9.51 4.59 6.27
C ASN A 449 -10.53 4.35 7.40
N THR A 450 -10.60 5.29 8.34
CA THR A 450 -11.55 5.26 9.47
C THR A 450 -12.44 6.50 9.47
N PRO A 451 -13.58 6.49 10.19
CA PRO A 451 -14.41 7.69 10.35
C PRO A 451 -13.67 8.92 10.89
N ALA A 452 -12.56 8.72 11.62
CA ALA A 452 -11.71 9.80 12.11
C ALA A 452 -10.62 10.21 11.11
N ARG A 453 -10.32 9.36 10.13
CA ARG A 453 -9.18 9.46 9.21
C ARG A 453 -9.61 9.00 7.80
N THR A 454 -10.39 9.83 7.10
CA THR A 454 -10.82 9.56 5.72
C THR A 454 -10.61 10.78 4.83
N LYS A 455 -10.38 10.54 3.54
CA LYS A 455 -10.17 11.58 2.51
C LYS A 455 -11.38 11.78 1.60
N VAL A 456 -12.35 10.87 1.63
CA VAL A 456 -13.52 10.86 0.73
C VAL A 456 -14.80 10.60 1.51
N SER A 457 -15.95 10.72 0.85
CA SER A 457 -17.24 10.40 1.44
C SER A 457 -17.39 8.89 1.60
N PHE A 458 -17.92 8.42 2.73
CA PHE A 458 -18.32 7.01 2.80
C PHE A 458 -19.56 6.75 1.96
N HIS A 459 -19.43 5.85 1.00
CA HIS A 459 -20.50 5.39 0.13
C HIS A 459 -20.40 3.87 -0.03
N LEU A 460 -21.29 3.15 0.65
CA LEU A 460 -21.45 1.72 0.43
C LEU A 460 -22.44 1.50 -0.74
N PRO A 461 -21.99 1.03 -1.91
CA PRO A 461 -22.85 0.93 -3.08
C PRO A 461 -23.80 -0.27 -2.95
N SER A 462 -24.98 -0.14 -3.55
CA SER A 462 -25.86 -1.27 -3.87
C SER A 462 -25.42 -2.00 -5.14
N GLU A 463 -25.89 -3.22 -5.37
CA GLU A 463 -25.61 -3.97 -6.61
C GLU A 463 -26.07 -3.22 -7.88
N VAL A 464 -27.14 -2.43 -7.77
CA VAL A 464 -27.65 -1.58 -8.86
C VAL A 464 -26.70 -0.41 -9.13
N GLU A 465 -26.17 0.21 -8.08
CA GLU A 465 -25.14 1.25 -8.19
C GLU A 465 -23.85 0.67 -8.79
N ILE A 466 -23.39 -0.51 -8.37
CA ILE A 466 -22.24 -1.19 -8.98
C ILE A 466 -22.45 -1.41 -10.48
N THR A 467 -23.64 -1.88 -10.88
CA THR A 467 -23.98 -2.07 -12.29
C THR A 467 -23.97 -0.74 -13.06
N THR A 468 -24.52 0.31 -12.46
CA THR A 468 -24.56 1.65 -13.06
C THR A 468 -23.15 2.23 -13.21
N GLN A 469 -22.33 2.11 -12.17
CA GLN A 469 -20.95 2.56 -12.18
C GLN A 469 -20.10 1.79 -13.20
N THR A 470 -20.35 0.49 -13.38
CA THR A 470 -19.74 -0.32 -14.45
C THR A 470 -20.03 0.27 -15.84
N VAL A 471 -21.25 0.76 -16.06
CA VAL A 471 -21.62 1.43 -17.32
C VAL A 471 -20.89 2.77 -17.47
N SER A 472 -20.78 3.57 -16.40
CA SER A 472 -19.98 4.80 -16.41
C SER A 472 -18.51 4.53 -16.74
N LEU A 473 -17.89 3.56 -16.06
CA LEU A 473 -16.52 3.13 -16.30
C LEU A 473 -16.31 2.72 -17.77
N ARG A 474 -17.21 1.91 -18.34
CA ARG A 474 -17.12 1.51 -19.75
C ARG A 474 -17.14 2.70 -20.71
N LYS A 475 -17.93 3.74 -20.42
CA LYS A 475 -17.96 4.95 -21.23
C LYS A 475 -16.63 5.71 -21.13
N ILE A 476 -16.07 5.83 -19.92
CA ILE A 476 -14.75 6.45 -19.69
C ILE A 476 -13.67 5.70 -20.48
N ILE A 477 -13.57 4.37 -20.29
CA ILE A 477 -12.57 3.53 -20.98
C ILE A 477 -12.71 3.62 -22.50
N THR A 478 -13.94 3.69 -23.02
CA THR A 478 -14.20 3.85 -24.47
C THR A 478 -13.77 5.23 -24.98
N ALA A 479 -13.86 6.26 -24.14
CA ALA A 479 -13.52 7.64 -24.48
C ALA A 479 -12.01 7.92 -24.44
N VAL A 480 -11.20 7.01 -23.91
CA VAL A 480 -9.74 7.14 -23.90
C VAL A 480 -9.22 7.33 -25.34
N PHE A 481 -8.51 8.43 -25.58
CA PHE A 481 -8.05 8.87 -26.91
C PHE A 481 -7.07 7.91 -27.61
N LYS A 482 -6.43 7.00 -26.87
CA LYS A 482 -5.48 6.02 -27.37
C LYS A 482 -5.60 4.74 -26.56
N LYS A 483 -5.57 3.58 -27.23
CA LYS A 483 -5.43 2.29 -26.55
C LYS A 483 -4.28 2.34 -25.51
N PRO A 484 -4.50 1.92 -24.25
CA PRO A 484 -3.46 1.93 -23.23
C PRO A 484 -2.36 0.92 -23.55
N ASP A 485 -1.14 1.28 -23.16
CA ASP A 485 0.06 0.44 -23.28
C ASP A 485 0.19 -0.50 -22.06
N LEU A 486 -0.39 -0.11 -20.92
CA LEU A 486 -0.44 -0.87 -19.67
C LEU A 486 -1.75 -0.56 -18.93
N VAL A 487 -2.36 -1.57 -18.32
CA VAL A 487 -3.51 -1.41 -17.42
C VAL A 487 -3.14 -1.88 -16.02
N THR A 488 -3.39 -1.03 -15.03
CA THR A 488 -3.23 -1.35 -13.61
C THR A 488 -4.57 -1.22 -12.89
N ILE A 489 -4.84 -2.14 -11.98
CA ILE A 489 -6.05 -2.16 -11.16
C ILE A 489 -5.61 -2.29 -9.70
N CYS A 490 -6.07 -1.39 -8.85
CA CYS A 490 -5.84 -1.47 -7.41
C CYS A 490 -7.11 -1.91 -6.71
N ARG A 491 -6.96 -2.82 -5.73
CA ARG A 491 -8.09 -3.24 -4.90
C ARG A 491 -8.41 -2.24 -3.80
N SER A 492 -7.41 -1.64 -3.16
CA SER A 492 -7.59 -0.76 -1.99
C SER A 492 -8.52 -1.37 -0.92
N VAL A 493 -8.43 -2.70 -0.74
CA VAL A 493 -9.25 -3.44 0.24
C VAL A 493 -8.54 -3.48 1.59
N ARG A 494 -7.21 -3.58 1.58
CA ARG A 494 -6.36 -3.60 2.79
C ARG A 494 -6.36 -2.28 3.54
N ASP A 495 -6.20 -1.15 2.87
CA ASP A 495 -6.24 0.19 3.47
C ASP A 495 -7.67 0.66 3.84
N GLY A 496 -8.70 -0.08 3.39
CA GLY A 496 -10.08 0.08 3.83
C GLY A 496 -10.89 1.07 3.00
N TYR A 497 -10.53 1.32 1.74
CA TYR A 497 -11.35 2.11 0.82
C TYR A 497 -12.42 1.25 0.14
N THR A 498 -12.03 0.17 -0.53
CA THR A 498 -12.98 -0.67 -1.29
C THR A 498 -13.81 -1.58 -0.37
N PRO A 499 -15.15 -1.59 -0.51
CA PRO A 499 -16.03 -2.47 0.26
C PRO A 499 -15.71 -3.95 0.05
N LYS A 500 -15.15 -4.61 1.08
CA LYS A 500 -14.72 -6.02 1.07
C LYS A 500 -15.77 -7.00 0.52
N GLN A 501 -17.05 -6.76 0.79
CA GLN A 501 -18.15 -7.62 0.34
C GLN A 501 -18.43 -7.53 -1.17
N PHE A 502 -17.99 -6.47 -1.83
CA PHE A 502 -18.26 -6.21 -3.25
C PHE A 502 -17.02 -6.25 -4.14
N HIS A 503 -15.80 -6.28 -3.57
CA HIS A 503 -14.55 -6.23 -4.33
C HIS A 503 -14.53 -7.26 -5.50
N GLN A 504 -14.97 -8.50 -5.28
CA GLN A 504 -14.93 -9.54 -6.33
C GLN A 504 -15.80 -9.22 -7.54
N VAL A 505 -17.01 -8.69 -7.31
CA VAL A 505 -17.91 -8.33 -8.41
C VAL A 505 -17.40 -7.07 -9.10
N ILE A 506 -16.82 -6.13 -8.35
CA ILE A 506 -16.20 -4.91 -8.87
C ILE A 506 -15.00 -5.27 -9.76
N GLU A 507 -14.02 -6.02 -9.26
CA GLU A 507 -12.82 -6.48 -9.99
C GLU A 507 -13.23 -7.18 -11.30
N SER A 508 -14.16 -8.11 -11.21
CA SER A 508 -14.67 -8.87 -12.37
C SER A 508 -15.33 -7.96 -13.41
N ASN A 509 -16.12 -6.97 -12.97
CA ASN A 509 -16.76 -6.00 -13.85
C ASN A 509 -15.73 -5.09 -14.54
N ILE A 510 -14.68 -4.66 -13.83
CA ILE A 510 -13.57 -3.87 -14.38
C ILE A 510 -12.84 -4.67 -15.45
N LEU A 511 -12.36 -5.88 -15.11
CA LEU A 511 -11.63 -6.77 -16.04
C LEU A 511 -12.46 -7.11 -17.29
N THR A 512 -13.76 -7.39 -17.10
CA THR A 512 -14.68 -7.66 -18.21
C THR A 512 -14.90 -6.42 -19.08
N SER A 513 -14.99 -5.23 -18.47
CA SER A 513 -15.13 -3.97 -19.20
C SER A 513 -13.92 -3.68 -20.07
N ILE A 514 -12.72 -3.86 -19.54
CA ILE A 514 -11.45 -3.68 -20.26
C ILE A 514 -11.37 -4.64 -21.45
N SER A 515 -11.55 -5.95 -21.22
CA SER A 515 -11.43 -6.97 -22.29
C SER A 515 -12.52 -6.85 -23.37
N HIS A 516 -13.70 -6.35 -23.01
CA HIS A 516 -14.75 -6.09 -23.99
C HIS A 516 -14.41 -4.93 -24.93
N ILE A 517 -13.78 -3.88 -24.41
CA ILE A 517 -13.41 -2.69 -25.19
C ILE A 517 -12.11 -2.94 -25.97
N TYR A 518 -11.13 -3.55 -25.32
CA TYR A 518 -9.82 -3.83 -25.91
C TYR A 518 -9.64 -5.33 -26.16
N ARG A 519 -9.83 -5.76 -27.42
CA ARG A 519 -9.68 -7.16 -27.83
C ARG A 519 -8.32 -7.80 -27.53
N SER A 520 -7.30 -6.96 -27.34
CA SER A 520 -5.95 -7.38 -26.98
C SER A 520 -5.72 -7.45 -25.47
N ALA A 521 -6.74 -7.26 -24.64
CA ALA A 521 -6.65 -7.38 -23.19
C ALA A 521 -7.34 -8.69 -22.78
N HIS A 522 -6.54 -9.67 -22.33
CA HIS A 522 -6.99 -11.01 -22.02
C HIS A 522 -7.05 -11.20 -20.51
N VAL A 523 -8.26 -11.31 -19.95
CA VAL A 523 -8.46 -11.43 -18.49
C VAL A 523 -7.80 -12.69 -17.92
N GLU A 524 -7.73 -13.76 -18.71
CA GLU A 524 -7.07 -15.01 -18.32
C GLU A 524 -5.57 -14.85 -18.06
N ASN A 525 -4.94 -13.80 -18.59
CA ASN A 525 -3.52 -13.50 -18.44
C ASN A 525 -3.26 -12.32 -17.51
N ALA A 526 -4.30 -11.75 -16.90
CA ALA A 526 -4.14 -10.71 -15.90
C ALA A 526 -3.25 -11.24 -14.77
N HIS A 527 -2.24 -10.45 -14.42
CA HIS A 527 -1.37 -10.73 -13.30
C HIS A 527 -2.02 -10.29 -12.01
N TYR A 528 -1.84 -11.11 -10.99
CA TYR A 528 -2.31 -10.85 -9.64
C TYR A 528 -1.06 -10.79 -8.76
N ASP A 529 -0.75 -9.61 -8.23
CA ASP A 529 0.45 -9.38 -7.41
C ASP A 529 0.49 -10.37 -6.25
N THR A 530 1.70 -10.86 -5.90
CA THR A 530 1.84 -11.85 -4.84
C THR A 530 1.47 -11.31 -3.45
N ASN A 531 1.29 -9.99 -3.29
CA ASN A 531 0.96 -9.32 -2.03
C ASN A 531 -0.55 -9.04 -1.81
N LEU A 532 -1.41 -9.55 -2.70
CA LEU A 532 -2.86 -9.39 -2.60
C LEU A 532 -3.44 -9.89 -1.26
N LEU A 533 -4.29 -9.06 -0.64
CA LEU A 533 -4.97 -9.39 0.60
C LEU A 533 -5.96 -10.54 0.37
N GLY A 534 -5.69 -11.70 0.95
CA GLY A 534 -6.47 -12.91 0.72
C GLY A 534 -6.22 -13.55 -0.65
N GLY A 535 -5.16 -13.14 -1.35
CA GLY A 535 -4.78 -13.63 -2.67
C GLY A 535 -5.80 -13.32 -3.75
N ARG A 536 -5.76 -14.08 -4.86
CA ARG A 536 -6.63 -13.85 -6.02
C ARG A 536 -8.12 -13.89 -5.69
N LEU A 537 -8.56 -14.78 -4.79
CA LEU A 537 -9.97 -14.85 -4.38
C LEU A 537 -10.36 -13.71 -3.44
N GLY A 538 -9.42 -13.04 -2.81
CA GLY A 538 -9.65 -11.91 -1.93
C GLY A 538 -10.14 -12.27 -0.52
N TRP A 539 -10.22 -11.24 0.34
CA TRP A 539 -10.30 -11.41 1.79
C TRP A 539 -11.59 -12.07 2.28
N ALA A 540 -12.72 -11.84 1.62
CA ALA A 540 -14.01 -12.40 2.00
C ALA A 540 -14.06 -13.93 1.85
N GLN A 541 -13.24 -14.50 0.96
CA GLN A 541 -13.19 -15.94 0.70
C GLN A 541 -12.04 -16.67 1.43
N ARG A 542 -11.37 -15.99 2.37
CA ARG A 542 -10.23 -16.57 3.09
C ARG A 542 -10.63 -17.80 3.92
N SER A 543 -9.69 -18.72 4.07
CA SER A 543 -9.91 -20.00 4.76
C SER A 543 -10.00 -19.82 6.29
N ARG A 544 -10.94 -20.50 6.95
CA ARG A 544 -11.09 -20.49 8.43
C ARG A 544 -10.96 -21.87 9.07
N ILE A 545 -10.30 -22.79 8.36
CA ILE A 545 -10.23 -24.23 8.70
C ILE A 545 -9.54 -24.55 10.03
N TRP A 546 -8.78 -23.61 10.60
CA TRP A 546 -8.08 -23.84 11.87
C TRP A 546 -8.97 -23.79 13.10
N THR A 547 -10.19 -23.25 12.99
CA THR A 547 -11.13 -23.19 14.13
C THR A 547 -11.42 -24.60 14.68
N GLU A 548 -11.85 -25.53 13.84
CA GLU A 548 -12.17 -26.90 14.27
C GLU A 548 -10.92 -27.68 14.68
N LYS A 549 -9.81 -27.48 13.96
CA LYS A 549 -8.52 -28.12 14.27
C LYS A 549 -8.00 -27.72 15.64
N LEU A 550 -8.02 -26.42 15.96
CA LEU A 550 -7.55 -25.88 17.24
C LEU A 550 -8.43 -26.39 18.39
N LEU A 551 -9.76 -26.33 18.25
CA LEU A 551 -10.68 -26.84 19.28
C LEU A 551 -10.45 -28.34 19.57
N LYS A 552 -10.19 -29.13 18.54
CA LYS A 552 -9.82 -30.54 18.69
C LYS A 552 -8.45 -30.70 19.36
N TYR A 553 -7.47 -29.87 19.01
CA TYR A 553 -6.13 -29.94 19.58
C TYR A 553 -6.12 -29.65 21.08
N VAL A 554 -6.80 -28.58 21.50
CA VAL A 554 -6.89 -28.20 22.91
C VAL A 554 -7.64 -29.25 23.73
N SER A 555 -8.67 -29.90 23.16
CA SER A 555 -9.40 -30.96 23.88
C SER A 555 -8.58 -32.25 24.04
N LEU A 556 -7.77 -32.65 23.04
CA LEU A 556 -6.91 -33.83 23.12
C LEU A 556 -5.79 -33.68 24.14
N ASN A 557 -5.12 -32.52 24.19
CA ASN A 557 -4.00 -32.31 25.10
C ASN A 557 -4.44 -32.17 26.57
N ARG A 558 -5.70 -31.78 26.83
CA ARG A 558 -6.25 -31.76 28.20
C ARG A 558 -6.26 -33.15 28.86
N PHE A 559 -6.34 -34.23 28.07
CA PHE A 559 -6.33 -35.59 28.61
C PHE A 559 -4.93 -36.10 28.93
N ASN A 560 -3.89 -35.54 28.33
CA ASN A 560 -2.51 -35.95 28.59
C ASN A 560 -1.96 -35.31 29.89
N ASP A 561 -2.49 -34.15 30.31
CA ASP A 561 -2.08 -33.46 31.54
C ASP A 561 -2.82 -33.95 32.82
N LEU A 562 -3.70 -34.96 32.69
CA LEU A 562 -4.41 -35.57 33.83
C LEU A 562 -3.83 -36.94 34.24
N ASP A 563 -2.80 -37.42 33.55
CA ASP A 563 -2.16 -38.73 33.77
C ASP A 563 -0.67 -38.65 34.22
N GLU A 564 -0.18 -37.46 34.60
CA GLU A 564 1.06 -37.26 35.37
C GLU A 564 0.77 -36.56 36.70
#